data_AF-A0A533WR84-F1
#
_entry.id   AF-A0A533WR84-F1
#
_cell.length_a   1.000
_cell.length_b   1.000
_cell.length_c   1.000
_cell.angle_alpha   90.00
_cell.angle_beta   90.00
_cell.angle_gamma   90.00
#
_symmetry.space_group_name_H-M   'P 1'
#
loop_
_entity.id
_entity.type
_entity.pdbx_description
1 polymer ?
#
loop_
_entity_poly.entity_id
_entity_poly.type
_entity_poly.pdbx_seq_one_letter_code
_entity_poly.pdbx_strand_id
1 'polypeptide(L)'
;MQFAGLGGMEWIIIVGLIVVVFFGVKKIPELARSFGKATAEFEKARIEAKRELQQMKSEGRVGREKLESIADSLGIDYTNKNDDELRTAIELELNKNKQ
;
A
#
# COMPACT_ATOMS: atom_id res chain seq x y z
N MET A 1 19.36 -41.42 -11.83
CA MET A 1 19.32 -39.98 -12.20
C MET A 1 19.50 -39.15 -10.93
N GLN A 2 20.72 -38.68 -10.69
CA GLN A 2 21.07 -37.80 -9.58
C GLN A 2 20.82 -36.34 -10.03
N PHE A 3 19.58 -35.87 -9.99
CA PHE A 3 19.25 -34.45 -10.30
C PHE A 3 19.03 -33.60 -9.03
N ALA A 4 19.34 -34.13 -7.84
CA ALA A 4 19.08 -33.47 -6.56
C ALA A 4 20.37 -33.16 -5.77
N GLY A 5 21.51 -33.02 -6.45
CA GLY A 5 22.80 -32.72 -5.82
C GLY A 5 23.26 -31.27 -5.97
N LEU A 6 22.61 -30.49 -6.84
CA LEU A 6 23.00 -29.11 -7.10
C LEU A 6 22.04 -28.17 -6.36
N GLY A 7 22.48 -27.68 -5.19
CA GLY A 7 21.68 -26.83 -4.31
C GLY A 7 21.19 -25.58 -5.05
N GLY A 8 20.04 -25.03 -4.65
CA GLY A 8 19.37 -23.92 -5.36
C GLY A 8 20.25 -22.71 -5.68
N MET A 9 21.40 -22.55 -5.02
CA MET A 9 22.43 -21.56 -5.34
C MET A 9 23.00 -21.71 -6.76
N GLU A 10 23.21 -22.92 -7.27
CA GLU A 10 23.70 -23.13 -8.64
C GLU A 10 22.67 -22.71 -9.69
N TRP A 11 21.39 -22.98 -9.43
CA TRP A 11 20.29 -22.50 -10.28
C TRP A 11 20.20 -20.98 -10.30
N ILE A 12 20.39 -20.31 -9.16
CA ILE A 12 20.44 -18.84 -9.08
C ILE A 12 21.59 -18.29 -9.93
N ILE A 13 22.78 -18.91 -9.88
CA ILE A 13 23.93 -18.50 -10.67
C ILE A 13 23.66 -18.70 -12.16
N ILE A 14 23.11 -19.85 -12.57
CA ILE A 14 22.79 -20.14 -13.98
C ILE A 14 21.78 -19.11 -14.52
N VAL A 15 20.70 -18.84 -13.80
CA VAL A 15 19.70 -17.85 -14.20
C VAL A 15 20.30 -16.45 -14.25
N GLY A 16 21.12 -16.09 -13.26
CA GLY A 16 21.83 -14.81 -13.24
C GLY A 16 22.75 -14.64 -14.45
N LEU A 17 23.48 -15.67 -14.84
CA LEU A 17 24.35 -15.65 -16.03
C LEU A 17 23.55 -15.48 -17.31
N ILE A 18 22.42 -16.19 -17.46
CA ILE A 18 21.52 -16.01 -18.60
C ILE A 18 21.07 -14.55 -18.67
N VAL A 19 20.54 -13.99 -17.57
CA VAL A 19 20.10 -12.59 -17.52
C VAL A 19 21.25 -11.64 -17.89
N VAL A 20 22.46 -11.88 -17.40
CA VAL A 20 23.63 -11.06 -17.72
C VAL A 20 24.06 -11.19 -19.19
N VAL A 21 23.95 -12.35 -19.83
CA VAL A 21 24.30 -12.53 -21.24
C VAL A 21 23.30 -11.80 -22.15
N PHE A 22 22.01 -11.90 -21.86
CA PHE A 22 20.96 -11.27 -22.68
C PHE A 22 20.84 -9.76 -22.44
N PHE A 23 20.95 -9.31 -21.19
CA PHE A 23 20.75 -7.91 -20.82
C PHE A 23 22.06 -7.16 -20.60
N GLY A 24 23.16 -7.85 -20.30
CA GLY A 24 24.46 -7.24 -20.00
C GLY A 24 24.58 -6.76 -18.55
N VAL A 25 25.81 -6.80 -18.01
CA VAL A 25 26.12 -6.34 -16.64
C VAL A 25 25.79 -4.85 -16.41
N LYS A 26 25.75 -4.04 -17.47
CA LYS A 26 25.46 -2.60 -17.40
C LYS A 26 24.00 -2.29 -17.11
N LYS A 27 23.07 -3.22 -17.37
CA LYS A 27 21.64 -3.00 -17.14
C LYS A 27 21.23 -3.09 -15.68
N ILE A 28 21.91 -3.91 -14.88
CA ILE A 28 21.64 -4.01 -13.43
C ILE A 28 21.82 -2.65 -12.70
N PRO A 29 22.94 -1.92 -12.83
CA PRO A 29 23.10 -0.61 -12.19
C PRO A 29 22.19 0.47 -12.78
N GLU A 30 21.84 0.38 -14.07
CA GLU A 30 20.91 1.30 -14.73
C GLU A 30 19.48 1.11 -14.18
N LEU A 31 19.03 -0.14 -14.07
CA LEU A 31 17.75 -0.51 -13.45
C LEU A 31 17.71 -0.08 -11.99
N ALA A 32 18.73 -0.37 -11.20
CA ALA A 32 18.80 0.05 -9.79
C ALA A 32 18.72 1.59 -9.64
N ARG A 33 19.39 2.35 -10.51
CA ARG A 33 19.30 3.82 -10.51
C ARG A 33 17.91 4.31 -10.90
N SER A 34 17.30 3.75 -11.95
CA SER A 34 15.96 4.14 -12.40
C SER A 34 14.88 3.80 -11.37
N PHE A 35 14.94 2.60 -10.80
CA PHE A 35 14.06 2.15 -9.74
C PHE A 35 14.25 2.97 -8.46
N GLY A 36 15.49 3.27 -8.07
CA GLY A 36 15.79 4.13 -6.93
C GLY A 36 15.24 5.55 -7.11
N LYS A 37 15.36 6.13 -8.31
CA LYS A 37 14.74 7.43 -8.63
C LYS A 37 13.22 7.37 -8.55
N ALA A 38 12.59 6.35 -9.14
CA ALA A 38 11.14 6.18 -9.11
C ALA A 38 10.62 6.04 -7.66
N THR A 39 11.27 5.22 -6.84
CA THR A 39 10.93 5.04 -5.42
C THR A 39 11.13 6.34 -4.63
N ALA A 40 12.19 7.11 -4.91
CA ALA A 40 12.44 8.38 -4.23
C ALA A 40 11.38 9.44 -4.57
N GLU A 41 11.00 9.58 -5.84
CA GLU A 41 9.92 10.50 -6.25
C GLU A 41 8.56 10.04 -5.70
N PHE A 42 8.30 8.74 -5.65
CA PHE A 42 7.09 8.18 -5.04
C PHE A 42 7.01 8.50 -3.54
N GLU A 43 8.10 8.34 -2.79
CA GLU A 43 8.11 8.65 -1.36
C GLU A 43 7.92 10.17 -1.12
N LYS A 44 8.51 11.04 -1.95
CA LYS A 44 8.26 12.49 -1.89
C LYS A 44 6.78 12.81 -2.11
N ALA A 45 6.18 12.29 -3.17
CA ALA A 45 4.76 12.49 -3.47
C ALA A 45 3.86 11.97 -2.33
N ARG A 46 4.21 10.82 -1.74
CA ARG A 46 3.51 10.26 -0.58
C ARG A 46 3.59 11.18 0.65
N ILE A 47 4.76 11.77 0.93
CA ILE A 47 4.95 12.72 2.03
C ILE A 47 4.12 13.99 1.80
N GLU A 48 4.13 14.51 0.57
CA GLU A 48 3.37 15.70 0.19
C GLU A 48 1.85 15.44 0.32
N ALA A 49 1.35 14.34 -0.26
CA ALA A 49 -0.05 13.94 -0.11
C ALA A 49 -0.45 13.75 1.36
N LYS A 50 0.43 13.17 2.19
CA LYS A 50 0.17 13.04 3.63
C LYS A 50 0.09 14.41 4.32
N ARG A 51 0.93 15.37 3.93
CA ARG A 51 0.92 16.73 4.46
C ARG A 51 -0.37 17.46 4.05
N GLU A 52 -0.78 17.35 2.79
CA GLU A 52 -2.04 17.90 2.29
C GLU A 52 -3.25 17.29 3.00
N LEU A 53 -3.29 15.95 3.16
CA LEU A 53 -4.35 15.28 3.90
C LEU A 53 -4.40 15.69 5.36
N GLN A 54 -3.24 15.89 6.01
CA GLN A 54 -3.18 16.42 7.37
C GLN A 54 -3.71 17.85 7.44
N GLN A 55 -3.34 18.69 6.48
CA GLN A 55 -3.82 20.07 6.37
C GLN A 55 -5.35 20.13 6.20
N MET A 56 -5.91 19.30 5.30
CA MET A 56 -7.36 19.16 5.11
C MET A 56 -8.07 18.60 6.35
N LYS A 57 -7.44 17.70 7.11
CA LYS A 57 -8.03 17.15 8.35
C LYS A 57 -8.12 18.19 9.47
N SER A 58 -7.22 19.17 9.50
CA SER A 58 -7.28 20.34 10.39
C SER A 58 -8.40 21.33 10.05
N GLU A 59 -8.98 21.26 8.84
CA GLU A 59 -10.09 22.13 8.40
C GLU A 59 -11.47 21.66 8.90
N GLY A 60 -11.53 20.61 9.72
CA GLY A 60 -12.60 20.44 10.71
C GLY A 60 -14.00 20.18 10.16
N ARG A 61 -14.13 19.55 8.98
CA ARG A 61 -15.41 19.01 8.50
C ARG A 61 -15.26 17.53 8.19
N VAL A 62 -15.60 16.69 9.16
CA VAL A 62 -15.99 15.31 8.83
C VAL A 62 -17.37 15.45 8.18
N GLY A 63 -17.37 15.63 6.87
CA GLY A 63 -18.59 15.65 6.09
C GLY A 63 -19.26 14.29 6.16
N ARG A 64 -20.59 14.29 6.13
CA ARG A 64 -21.42 13.09 6.15
C ARG A 64 -20.93 12.00 5.19
N GLU A 65 -20.44 12.38 4.02
CA GLU A 65 -19.78 11.50 3.03
C GLU A 65 -18.74 10.55 3.65
N LYS A 66 -17.93 11.03 4.59
CA LYS A 66 -16.87 10.23 5.21
C LYS A 66 -17.39 9.26 6.26
N LEU A 67 -18.47 9.63 6.95
CA LEU A 67 -19.17 8.70 7.85
C LEU A 67 -19.86 7.60 7.05
N GLU A 68 -20.45 7.95 5.91
CA GLU A 68 -21.11 7.00 5.00
C GLU A 68 -20.12 6.00 4.40
N SER A 69 -18.93 6.46 3.96
CA SER A 69 -17.88 5.58 3.44
C SER A 69 -17.35 4.58 4.48
N ILE A 70 -17.22 5.00 5.74
CA ILE A 70 -16.80 4.12 6.84
C ILE A 70 -17.92 3.13 7.18
N ALA A 71 -19.17 3.57 7.17
CA ALA A 71 -20.33 2.70 7.38
C ALA A 71 -20.46 1.63 6.30
N ASP A 72 -20.26 1.99 5.02
CA ASP A 72 -20.26 1.06 3.89
C ASP A 72 -19.16 -0.02 4.05
N SER A 73 -17.95 0.41 4.45
CA SER A 73 -16.84 -0.51 4.73
C SER A 73 -17.10 -1.46 5.90
N LEU A 74 -17.93 -1.05 6.87
CA LEU A 74 -18.33 -1.85 8.03
C LEU A 74 -19.65 -2.59 7.84
N GLY A 75 -20.31 -2.44 6.68
CA GLY A 75 -21.63 -3.04 6.42
C GLY A 75 -22.75 -2.47 7.28
N ILE A 76 -22.64 -1.23 7.74
CA ILE A 76 -23.62 -0.54 8.59
C ILE A 76 -24.60 0.23 7.69
N ASP A 77 -25.90 -0.02 7.82
CA ASP A 77 -26.93 0.80 7.16
C ASP A 77 -26.98 2.21 7.78
N TYR A 78 -26.80 3.22 6.94
CA TYR A 78 -26.73 4.62 7.29
C TYR A 78 -27.87 5.48 6.71
N THR A 79 -28.75 4.90 5.87
CA THR A 79 -29.77 5.62 5.08
C THR A 79 -30.75 6.39 5.96
N ASN A 80 -31.09 5.83 7.13
CA ASN A 80 -32.04 6.41 8.07
C ASN A 80 -31.39 6.99 9.35
N LYS A 81 -30.07 7.21 9.35
CA LYS A 81 -29.33 7.71 10.52
C LYS A 81 -28.89 9.16 10.30
N ASN A 82 -29.02 9.98 11.34
CA ASN A 82 -28.36 11.29 11.35
C ASN A 82 -26.85 11.15 11.62
N ASP A 83 -26.09 12.23 11.48
CA ASP A 83 -24.62 12.19 11.54
C ASP A 83 -24.10 11.70 12.90
N ASP A 84 -24.76 12.07 13.98
CA ASP A 84 -24.41 11.65 15.34
C ASP A 84 -24.71 10.16 15.56
N GLU A 85 -25.89 9.69 15.12
CA GLU A 85 -26.29 8.28 15.21
C GLU A 85 -25.40 7.36 14.36
N LEU A 86 -25.02 7.81 13.17
CA LEU A 86 -24.13 7.10 12.28
C LEU A 86 -22.73 6.96 12.90
N ARG A 87 -22.24 8.04 13.51
CA ARG A 87 -20.98 8.05 14.22
C ARG A 87 -20.97 7.09 15.41
N THR A 88 -22.03 7.09 16.23
CA THR A 88 -22.15 6.16 17.35
C THR A 88 -22.22 4.70 16.87
N ALA A 89 -22.93 4.42 15.78
CA ALA A 89 -23.03 3.06 15.22
C ALA A 89 -21.65 2.54 14.75
N ILE A 90 -20.87 3.38 14.08
CA ILE A 90 -19.50 3.08 13.65
C ILE A 90 -18.60 2.83 14.87
N GLU A 91 -18.67 3.68 15.90
CA GLU A 91 -17.85 3.53 17.10
C GLU A 91 -18.13 2.23 17.86
N LEU A 92 -19.39 1.80 17.93
CA LEU A 92 -19.78 0.54 18.55
C LEU A 92 -19.22 -0.67 17.80
N GLU A 93 -19.30 -0.69 16.47
CA GLU A 93 -18.83 -1.81 15.65
C GLU A 93 -17.30 -1.91 15.65
N LEU A 94 -16.60 -0.76 15.67
CA LEU A 94 -15.14 -0.72 15.78
C LEU A 94 -14.65 -1.22 17.15
N ASN A 95 -15.37 -0.93 18.24
CA ASN A 95 -14.97 -1.39 19.57
C ASN A 95 -15.29 -2.88 19.80
N LYS A 96 -16.34 -3.40 19.13
CA LYS A 96 -16.72 -4.82 19.19
C LYS A 96 -15.68 -5.75 18.56
N ASN A 97 -14.98 -5.30 17.52
CA ASN A 97 -13.90 -6.04 16.87
C ASN A 97 -12.52 -5.93 17.57
N LYS A 98 -12.46 -5.20 18.69
CA LYS A 98 -11.23 -4.95 19.46
C LYS A 98 -11.10 -5.83 20.73
N GLN A 99 -12.06 -6.71 20.99
CA GLN A 99 -12.12 -7.65 22.12
C GLN A 99 -11.95 -9.10 21.64
#